data_AF-A0A3A8RYG5-F1
#
_entry.id   AF-A0A3A8RYG5-F1
#
_cell.length_a   1.000
_cell.length_b   1.000
_cell.length_c   1.000
_cell.angle_alpha   90.00
_cell.angle_beta   90.00
_cell.angle_gamma   90.00
#
_symmetry.space_group_name_H-M   'P 1'
#
loop_
_entity.id
_entity.type
_entity.pdbx_description
1 polymer ?
#
loop_
_entity_poly.entity_id
_entity_poly.type
_entity_poly.pdbx_seq_one_letter_code
_entity_poly.pdbx_strand_id
1 'polypeptide(L)'
;MPATHHLAVVAVDKRGVALTVRTVTLTSGLSVRRAVVAADGARFALSGLNPGKHEVCLSFSDRPDFVLPLTFVKEADGPVPTFSHPAPFCCPTIRKTVESAKGTAKTVFTLTLTLAKVHSEVILVAGWDYSGGANNVAYCESYREDLYAGTTHRTGTKKTIPKRIDDTTVVTVFDFKSGERSRAVKSASGWFEVDRVLQGKVKTHLGKFKVAANVQKRHDDDSISIRHIYDYVSELGTRAPGALREFHIFSHAWAGGPLLVETYEDAAYETVVHRDPRDKDPRFKDFAPVNMPRLKDFRAAFAADAIVKVWGCLAVDDYRNLVRALSLVRTDTEKVTVPALDGTMTPMAAADAKKYLRNDILKFNYMSKLSAALGGRVKVYGAPPGMGANLRAIPVGKKVFNYMYVDGATYKREYDFFKKTMRLVIDDTGYLLF
;
A
#
# COMPACT_ATOMS: atom_id res chain seq x y z
N MET A 1 46.80 -17.81 -15.76
CA MET A 1 45.73 -18.26 -14.83
C MET A 1 44.42 -17.67 -15.30
N PRO A 2 43.29 -18.41 -15.29
CA PRO A 2 42.01 -17.84 -15.72
C PRO A 2 41.64 -16.67 -14.80
N ALA A 3 41.11 -15.59 -15.40
CA ALA A 3 40.68 -14.42 -14.67
C ALA A 3 39.57 -14.81 -13.69
N THR A 4 39.70 -14.43 -12.42
CA THR A 4 38.68 -14.76 -11.42
C THR A 4 37.57 -13.70 -11.47
N HIS A 5 36.33 -14.12 -11.76
CA HIS A 5 35.18 -13.23 -11.71
C HIS A 5 34.77 -12.93 -10.27
N HIS A 6 34.55 -11.65 -9.97
CA HIS A 6 34.07 -11.15 -8.69
C HIS A 6 32.84 -10.27 -8.87
N LEU A 7 31.95 -10.27 -7.88
CA LEU A 7 30.85 -9.30 -7.76
C LEU A 7 31.15 -8.35 -6.60
N ALA A 8 31.18 -7.06 -6.89
CA ALA A 8 31.22 -5.99 -5.90
C ALA A 8 29.84 -5.34 -5.79
N VAL A 9 29.37 -5.11 -4.57
CA VAL A 9 28.07 -4.51 -4.28
C VAL A 9 28.26 -3.30 -3.38
N VAL A 10 27.80 -2.15 -3.85
CA VAL A 10 27.95 -0.86 -3.16
C VAL A 10 26.59 -0.17 -3.09
N ALA A 11 26.27 0.44 -1.94
CA ALA A 11 25.09 1.27 -1.78
C ALA A 11 25.50 2.71 -1.43
N VAL A 12 24.98 3.68 -2.18
CA VAL A 12 25.29 5.11 -2.01
C VAL A 12 24.02 5.96 -2.05
N ASP A 13 24.07 7.16 -1.45
CA ASP A 13 23.06 8.18 -1.64
C ASP A 13 23.19 8.87 -3.01
N LYS A 14 22.23 9.73 -3.37
CA LYS A 14 22.25 10.49 -4.64
C LYS A 14 23.47 11.42 -4.82
N ARG A 15 24.25 11.67 -3.77
CA ARG A 15 25.49 12.45 -3.79
C ARG A 15 26.74 11.57 -3.82
N GLY A 16 26.57 10.25 -3.91
CA GLY A 16 27.67 9.28 -3.90
C GLY A 16 28.19 8.94 -2.50
N VAL A 17 27.53 9.39 -1.42
CA VAL A 17 27.94 9.07 -0.05
C VAL A 17 27.51 7.65 0.30
N ALA A 18 28.43 6.83 0.81
CA ALA A 18 28.13 5.45 1.19
C ALA A 18 26.99 5.37 2.21
N LEU A 19 26.07 4.43 1.98
CA LEU A 19 25.00 4.10 2.92
C LEU A 19 25.46 2.99 3.87
N THR A 20 24.98 3.03 5.12
CA THR A 20 25.29 2.00 6.12
C THR A 20 24.53 0.71 5.82
N VAL A 21 25.22 -0.24 5.19
CA VAL A 21 24.72 -1.61 4.96
C VAL A 21 25.18 -2.52 6.09
N ARG A 22 24.26 -3.24 6.73
CA ARG A 22 24.59 -4.21 7.80
C ARG A 22 25.23 -5.46 7.23
N THR A 23 24.59 -6.04 6.23
CA THR A 23 25.03 -7.29 5.60
C THR A 23 24.67 -7.29 4.13
N VAL A 24 25.51 -7.91 3.32
CA VAL A 24 25.17 -8.27 1.93
C VAL A 24 25.25 -9.78 1.81
N THR A 25 24.20 -10.38 1.24
CA THR A 25 24.15 -11.82 0.98
C THR A 25 23.93 -12.10 -0.49
N LEU A 26 24.55 -13.17 -0.99
CA LEU A 26 24.31 -13.73 -2.31
C LEU A 26 23.68 -15.12 -2.13
N THR A 27 22.43 -15.26 -2.57
CA THR A 27 21.65 -16.49 -2.47
C THR A 27 21.61 -17.20 -3.82
N SER A 28 21.88 -18.50 -3.80
CA SER A 28 21.90 -19.40 -4.96
C SER A 28 21.16 -20.69 -4.59
N GLY A 29 19.86 -20.79 -4.90
CA GLY A 29 19.03 -21.90 -4.41
C GLY A 29 19.01 -21.93 -2.88
N LEU A 30 19.43 -23.05 -2.27
CA LEU A 30 19.50 -23.19 -0.81
C LEU A 30 20.80 -22.64 -0.19
N SER A 31 21.77 -22.25 -1.01
CA SER A 31 23.06 -21.74 -0.53
C SER A 31 23.03 -20.23 -0.33
N VAL A 32 23.52 -19.76 0.83
CA VAL A 32 23.67 -18.33 1.14
C VAL A 32 25.14 -18.03 1.43
N ARG A 33 25.74 -17.16 0.63
CA ARG A 33 27.06 -16.59 0.89
C ARG A 33 26.90 -15.22 1.54
N ARG A 34 27.66 -14.93 2.60
CA ARG A 34 27.70 -13.61 3.24
C ARG A 34 29.05 -12.95 2.98
N ALA A 35 29.03 -11.66 2.66
CA ALA A 35 30.25 -10.87 2.53
C ALA A 35 30.36 -9.88 3.70
N VAL A 36 31.59 -9.68 4.18
CA VAL A 36 31.92 -8.58 5.09
C VAL A 36 31.87 -7.29 4.28
N VAL A 37 31.09 -6.31 4.74
CA VAL A 37 30.99 -4.99 4.10
C VAL A 37 32.22 -4.18 4.49
N ALA A 38 33.09 -3.87 3.53
CA ALA A 38 34.23 -2.96 3.72
C ALA A 38 33.88 -1.55 3.21
N ALA A 39 34.83 -0.61 3.33
CA ALA A 39 34.64 0.78 2.90
C ALA A 39 34.32 0.90 1.39
N ASP A 40 34.77 -0.05 0.57
CA ASP A 40 34.54 -0.13 -0.88
C ASP A 40 33.36 -1.05 -1.27
N GLY A 41 32.60 -1.53 -0.28
CA GLY A 41 31.43 -2.40 -0.46
C GLY A 41 31.67 -3.86 -0.10
N ALA A 42 30.71 -4.70 -0.48
CA ALA A 42 30.77 -6.15 -0.28
C ALA A 42 31.28 -6.85 -1.54
N ARG A 43 32.23 -7.79 -1.39
CA ARG A 43 32.80 -8.54 -2.52
C ARG A 43 32.54 -10.04 -2.41
N PHE A 44 32.15 -10.67 -3.52
CA PHE A 44 31.94 -12.11 -3.65
C PHE A 44 32.84 -12.66 -4.76
N ALA A 45 33.57 -13.74 -4.46
CA ALA A 45 34.16 -14.56 -5.51
C ALA A 45 33.05 -15.37 -6.19
N LEU A 46 32.99 -15.32 -7.53
CA LEU A 46 31.95 -16.01 -8.29
C LEU A 46 32.37 -17.41 -8.74
N SER A 47 33.61 -17.81 -8.44
CA SER A 47 34.09 -19.17 -8.64
C SER A 47 33.18 -20.20 -7.97
N GLY A 48 32.82 -21.24 -8.72
CA GLY A 48 31.97 -22.34 -8.26
C GLY A 48 30.49 -21.98 -8.09
N LEU A 49 30.02 -20.83 -8.60
CA LEU A 49 28.59 -20.55 -8.69
C LEU A 49 28.04 -21.09 -10.02
N ASN A 50 26.88 -21.74 -9.94
CA ASN A 50 26.20 -22.26 -11.11
C ASN A 50 25.51 -21.12 -11.88
N PRO A 51 25.40 -21.23 -13.21
CA PRO A 51 24.53 -20.37 -14.00
C PRO A 51 23.08 -20.47 -13.52
N GLY A 52 22.30 -19.40 -13.69
CA GLY A 52 20.89 -19.36 -13.32
C GLY A 52 20.53 -18.19 -12.41
N LYS A 53 19.42 -18.34 -11.67
CA LYS A 53 18.86 -17.28 -10.82
C LYS A 53 19.63 -17.17 -9.51
N HIS A 54 19.97 -15.94 -9.15
CA HIS A 54 20.61 -15.58 -7.89
C HIS A 54 19.95 -14.32 -7.33
N GLU A 55 20.09 -14.10 -6.03
CA GLU A 55 19.58 -12.90 -5.36
C GLU A 55 20.68 -12.26 -4.54
N VAL A 56 20.89 -10.96 -4.75
CA VAL A 56 21.73 -10.14 -3.88
C VAL A 56 20.81 -9.37 -2.94
N CYS A 57 20.91 -9.64 -1.64
CA CYS A 57 20.16 -8.93 -0.62
C CYS A 57 21.09 -7.99 0.16
N LEU A 58 20.69 -6.72 0.26
CA LEU A 58 21.31 -5.73 1.12
C LEU A 58 20.39 -5.48 2.32
N SER A 59 20.87 -5.77 3.52
CA SER A 59 20.14 -5.51 4.76
C SER A 59 20.62 -4.22 5.40
N PHE A 60 19.68 -3.41 5.88
CA PHE A 60 19.94 -2.09 6.45
C PHE A 60 19.37 -1.97 7.87
N SER A 61 19.94 -1.08 8.67
CA SER A 61 19.38 -0.71 9.99
C SER A 61 18.18 0.21 9.89
N ASP A 62 18.15 1.06 8.87
CA ASP A 62 17.32 2.26 8.79
C ASP A 62 16.24 2.20 7.69
N ARG A 63 16.07 1.02 7.08
CA ARG A 63 15.12 0.75 6.00
C ARG A 63 14.91 -0.74 5.79
N PRO A 64 13.83 -1.16 5.12
CA PRO A 64 13.65 -2.54 4.67
C PRO A 64 14.78 -3.04 3.78
N ASP A 65 14.96 -4.36 3.73
CA ASP A 65 15.99 -5.01 2.92
C ASP A 65 15.72 -4.77 1.43
N PHE A 66 16.80 -4.65 0.64
CA PHE A 66 16.72 -4.44 -0.79
C PHE A 66 17.31 -5.63 -1.52
N VAL A 67 16.48 -6.30 -2.32
CA VAL A 67 16.84 -7.50 -3.07
C VAL A 67 16.97 -7.17 -4.56
N LEU A 68 18.06 -7.66 -5.15
CA LEU A 68 18.35 -7.57 -6.57
C LEU A 68 18.36 -9.00 -7.14
N PRO A 69 17.27 -9.45 -7.79
CA PRO A 69 17.29 -10.68 -8.57
C PRO A 69 18.19 -10.53 -9.80
N LEU A 70 19.12 -11.46 -9.95
CA LEU A 70 20.11 -11.52 -11.02
C LEU A 70 20.05 -12.87 -11.72
N THR A 71 20.43 -12.88 -13.00
CA THR A 71 20.70 -14.09 -13.77
C THR A 71 22.20 -14.16 -14.04
N PHE A 72 22.85 -15.24 -13.60
CA PHE A 72 24.27 -15.49 -13.90
C PHE A 72 24.35 -16.34 -15.16
N VAL A 73 25.04 -15.83 -16.17
CA VAL A 73 25.24 -16.50 -17.46
C VAL A 73 26.63 -17.15 -17.46
N LYS A 74 26.76 -18.34 -18.04
CA LYS A 74 28.04 -19.02 -18.18
C LYS A 74 28.86 -18.37 -19.30
N GLU A 75 30.07 -17.93 -18.99
CA GLU A 75 31.08 -17.54 -19.99
C GLU A 75 32.38 -18.33 -19.79
N ALA A 76 33.30 -18.22 -20.76
CA ALA A 76 34.57 -18.95 -20.77
C ALA A 76 35.43 -18.67 -19.51
N ASP A 77 35.40 -17.43 -19.02
CA ASP A 77 36.21 -16.97 -17.88
C ASP A 77 35.46 -17.04 -16.53
N GLY A 78 34.19 -17.46 -16.54
CA GLY A 78 33.37 -17.59 -15.33
C GLY A 78 31.95 -17.05 -15.49
N PRO A 79 31.13 -17.11 -14.42
CA PRO A 79 29.76 -16.61 -14.46
C PRO A 79 29.72 -15.07 -14.56
N VAL A 80 28.80 -14.55 -15.36
CA VAL A 80 28.57 -13.11 -15.55
C VAL A 80 27.18 -12.73 -15.03
N PRO A 81 27.09 -11.84 -14.04
CA PRO A 81 25.80 -11.37 -13.52
C PRO A 81 25.12 -10.43 -14.53
N THR A 82 23.83 -10.63 -14.72
CA THR A 82 22.93 -9.79 -15.52
C THR A 82 21.63 -9.58 -14.76
N PHE A 83 20.87 -8.53 -15.07
CA PHE A 83 19.53 -8.39 -14.50
C PHE A 83 18.56 -9.35 -15.18
N SER A 84 17.72 -10.03 -14.41
CA SER A 84 16.68 -10.93 -14.95
C SER A 84 15.53 -10.17 -15.64
N HIS A 85 15.43 -8.87 -15.38
CA HIS A 85 14.44 -7.94 -15.91
C HIS A 85 15.13 -6.61 -16.24
N PRO A 86 14.47 -5.69 -16.95
CA PRO A 86 15.03 -4.37 -17.21
C PRO A 86 15.45 -3.67 -15.92
N ALA A 87 16.69 -3.20 -15.90
CA ALA A 87 17.38 -2.72 -14.71
C ALA A 87 16.59 -1.63 -13.97
N PRO A 88 16.60 -1.63 -12.62
CA PRO A 88 15.99 -0.55 -11.86
C PRO A 88 16.79 0.74 -12.07
N PHE A 89 16.13 1.90 -12.04
CA PHE A 89 16.84 3.18 -12.21
C PHE A 89 17.83 3.47 -11.07
N CYS A 90 17.59 2.92 -9.89
CA CYS A 90 18.54 2.99 -8.78
C CYS A 90 19.77 2.09 -8.95
N CYS A 91 19.82 1.20 -9.95
CA CYS A 91 21.00 0.40 -10.30
C CYS A 91 20.96 0.05 -11.80
N PRO A 92 21.21 1.04 -12.70
CA PRO A 92 20.84 0.93 -14.11
C PRO A 92 21.76 0.01 -14.92
N THR A 93 22.98 -0.26 -14.43
CA THR A 93 24.01 -1.02 -15.14
C THR A 93 24.86 -1.81 -14.19
N ILE A 94 25.32 -2.99 -14.63
CA ILE A 94 26.38 -3.75 -13.96
C ILE A 94 27.69 -3.40 -14.65
N ARG A 95 28.59 -2.71 -13.95
CA ARG A 95 29.86 -2.24 -14.55
C ARG A 95 30.90 -3.35 -14.50
N LYS A 96 31.46 -3.72 -15.66
CA LYS A 96 32.58 -4.66 -15.77
C LYS A 96 33.90 -3.88 -15.78
N THR A 97 34.80 -4.16 -14.85
CA THR A 97 36.17 -3.62 -14.81
C THR A 97 37.18 -4.76 -14.69
N VAL A 98 38.45 -4.46 -14.99
CA VAL A 98 39.57 -5.37 -14.75
C VAL A 98 40.46 -4.74 -13.68
N GLU A 99 40.62 -5.44 -12.56
CA GLU A 99 41.57 -5.07 -11.50
C GLU A 99 42.82 -5.94 -11.65
N SER A 100 43.99 -5.32 -11.74
CA SER A 100 45.27 -6.02 -11.82
C SER A 100 46.07 -5.78 -10.54
N ALA A 101 46.31 -6.84 -9.77
CA ALA A 101 47.19 -6.79 -8.61
C ALA A 101 48.23 -7.92 -8.71
N LYS A 102 49.51 -7.57 -8.60
CA LYS A 102 50.65 -8.51 -8.61
C LYS A 102 50.60 -9.52 -9.78
N GLY A 103 50.29 -9.04 -10.99
CA GLY A 103 50.30 -9.86 -12.22
C GLY A 103 49.08 -10.77 -12.42
N THR A 104 48.09 -10.77 -11.51
CA THR A 104 46.83 -11.49 -11.70
C THR A 104 45.71 -10.51 -12.03
N ALA A 105 45.12 -10.66 -13.23
CA ALA A 105 43.94 -9.90 -13.63
C ALA A 105 42.67 -10.53 -13.06
N LYS A 106 41.79 -9.71 -12.49
CA LYS A 106 40.48 -10.09 -11.97
C LYS A 106 39.40 -9.27 -12.65
N THR A 107 38.36 -9.94 -13.13
CA THR A 107 37.18 -9.25 -13.68
C THR A 107 36.24 -8.95 -12.51
N VAL A 108 35.91 -7.68 -12.31
CA VAL A 108 34.98 -7.25 -11.26
C VAL A 108 33.71 -6.71 -11.90
N PHE A 109 32.58 -7.28 -11.52
CA PHE A 109 31.24 -6.80 -11.83
C PHE A 109 30.75 -5.97 -10.67
N THR A 110 30.52 -4.67 -10.86
CA THR A 110 30.10 -3.76 -9.81
C THR A 110 28.62 -3.42 -9.95
N LEU A 111 27.87 -3.70 -8.89
CA LEU A 111 26.50 -3.22 -8.66
C LEU A 111 26.56 -1.99 -7.76
N THR A 112 26.18 -0.84 -8.29
CA THR A 112 26.08 0.40 -7.52
C THR A 112 24.61 0.76 -7.34
N LEU A 113 24.09 0.51 -6.15
CA LEU A 113 22.73 0.86 -5.77
C LEU A 113 22.71 2.31 -5.24
N THR A 114 22.08 3.20 -5.99
CA THR A 114 21.89 4.61 -5.61
C THR A 114 20.51 4.79 -5.00
N LEU A 115 20.41 5.03 -3.69
CA LEU A 115 19.14 5.22 -2.98
C LEU A 115 19.01 6.66 -2.46
N ALA A 116 17.82 7.03 -2.00
CA ALA A 116 17.67 8.24 -1.19
C ALA A 116 18.38 8.07 0.17
N LYS A 117 18.92 9.17 0.71
CA LYS A 117 19.54 9.20 2.03
C LYS A 117 18.56 8.69 3.10
N VAL A 118 17.30 9.12 3.02
CA VAL A 118 16.21 8.64 3.87
C VAL A 118 15.31 7.75 3.01
N HIS A 119 14.89 6.62 3.57
CA HIS A 119 13.97 5.70 2.90
C HIS A 119 12.61 6.37 2.65
N SER A 120 11.98 6.02 1.53
CA SER A 120 10.67 6.54 1.12
C SER A 120 9.85 5.40 0.56
N GLU A 121 8.60 5.30 1.01
CA GLU A 121 7.71 4.21 0.65
C GLU A 121 6.27 4.66 0.38
N VAL A 122 5.63 3.98 -0.57
CA VAL A 122 4.20 4.06 -0.85
C VAL A 122 3.61 2.67 -0.67
N ILE A 123 2.54 2.53 0.12
CA ILE A 123 1.84 1.27 0.34
C ILE A 123 0.44 1.35 -0.28
N LEU A 124 0.13 0.40 -1.16
CA LEU A 124 -1.16 0.25 -1.80
C LEU A 124 -1.75 -1.13 -1.46
N VAL A 125 -3.01 -1.17 -1.06
CA VAL A 125 -3.71 -2.40 -0.68
C VAL A 125 -4.85 -2.62 -1.66
N ALA A 126 -4.84 -3.75 -2.35
CA ALA A 126 -5.92 -4.18 -3.23
C ALA A 126 -6.74 -5.26 -2.54
N GLY A 127 -7.97 -4.94 -2.15
CA GLY A 127 -8.95 -5.93 -1.71
C GLY A 127 -9.42 -6.79 -2.88
N TRP A 128 -9.98 -7.96 -2.61
CA TRP A 128 -10.61 -8.81 -3.60
C TRP A 128 -12.12 -8.68 -3.53
N ASP A 129 -12.74 -8.29 -4.66
CA ASP A 129 -14.18 -8.13 -4.78
C ASP A 129 -14.84 -9.45 -5.18
N TYR A 130 -15.47 -10.14 -4.22
CA TYR A 130 -16.18 -11.39 -4.48
C TYR A 130 -17.55 -11.20 -5.12
N SER A 131 -18.09 -9.98 -5.08
CA SER A 131 -19.45 -9.65 -5.50
C SER A 131 -19.55 -9.21 -6.96
N GLY A 132 -18.57 -8.42 -7.43
CA GLY A 132 -18.53 -7.83 -8.77
C GLY A 132 -17.26 -8.15 -9.57
N GLY A 133 -16.27 -8.80 -8.96
CA GLY A 133 -15.01 -9.15 -9.62
C GLY A 133 -14.14 -7.95 -9.98
N ALA A 134 -14.35 -6.79 -9.36
CA ALA A 134 -13.54 -5.59 -9.60
C ALA A 134 -12.04 -5.89 -9.39
N ASN A 135 -11.24 -5.52 -10.38
CA ASN A 135 -9.80 -5.76 -10.36
C ASN A 135 -9.06 -4.67 -9.59
N ASN A 136 -9.11 -4.69 -8.26
CA ASN A 136 -8.59 -3.59 -7.45
C ASN A 136 -7.08 -3.35 -7.60
N VAL A 137 -6.31 -4.39 -7.97
CA VAL A 137 -4.88 -4.22 -8.27
C VAL A 137 -4.66 -3.26 -9.44
N ALA A 138 -5.57 -3.21 -10.42
CA ALA A 138 -5.46 -2.29 -11.55
C ALA A 138 -5.63 -0.82 -11.13
N TYR A 139 -6.41 -0.53 -10.07
CA TYR A 139 -6.50 0.81 -9.48
C TYR A 139 -5.21 1.16 -8.74
N CYS A 140 -4.64 0.22 -7.98
CA CYS A 140 -3.32 0.39 -7.35
C CYS A 140 -2.25 0.70 -8.40
N GLU A 141 -2.18 -0.07 -9.49
CA GLU A 141 -1.20 0.12 -10.55
C GLU A 141 -1.35 1.47 -11.25
N SER A 142 -2.59 1.89 -11.55
CA SER A 142 -2.87 3.17 -12.19
C SER A 142 -2.50 4.33 -11.28
N TYR A 143 -2.82 4.24 -9.98
CA TYR A 143 -2.47 5.27 -8.99
C TYR A 143 -0.95 5.34 -8.77
N ARG A 144 -0.26 4.19 -8.74
CA ARG A 144 1.20 4.13 -8.69
C ARG A 144 1.84 4.87 -9.88
N GLU A 145 1.33 4.66 -11.09
CA GLU A 145 1.84 5.38 -12.27
C GLU A 145 1.54 6.87 -12.19
N ASP A 146 0.35 7.28 -11.73
CA ASP A 146 0.00 8.70 -11.52
C ASP A 146 1.00 9.38 -10.55
N LEU A 147 1.27 8.74 -9.40
CA LEU A 147 2.15 9.25 -8.35
C LEU A 147 3.62 9.38 -8.80
N TYR A 148 4.06 8.53 -9.72
CA TYR A 148 5.38 8.61 -10.33
C TYR A 148 5.44 9.67 -11.45
N ALA A 149 4.40 9.73 -12.29
CA ALA A 149 4.32 10.69 -13.38
C ALA A 149 4.10 12.13 -12.90
N GLY A 150 3.51 12.33 -11.71
CA GLY A 150 3.06 13.64 -11.25
C GLY A 150 1.86 14.15 -12.05
N THR A 151 1.14 13.25 -12.74
CA THR A 151 -0.05 13.59 -13.53
C THR A 151 -1.08 12.48 -13.44
N THR A 152 -2.35 12.83 -13.57
CA THR A 152 -3.48 11.89 -13.51
C THR A 152 -4.49 12.15 -14.62
N HIS A 153 -5.25 11.13 -15.01
CA HIS A 153 -6.35 11.21 -15.96
C HIS A 153 -7.72 10.91 -15.32
N ARG A 154 -7.83 10.95 -13.98
CA ARG A 154 -9.06 10.60 -13.22
C ARG A 154 -10.34 11.23 -13.78
N THR A 155 -10.31 12.52 -14.12
CA THR A 155 -11.47 13.24 -14.66
C THR A 155 -11.64 13.10 -16.18
N GLY A 156 -10.93 12.18 -16.83
CA GLY A 156 -10.87 12.03 -18.29
C GLY A 156 -9.84 12.96 -18.96
N THR A 157 -9.63 14.16 -18.41
CA THR A 157 -8.57 15.07 -18.83
C THR A 157 -7.31 14.91 -17.97
N LYS A 158 -6.13 15.05 -18.59
CA LYS A 158 -4.84 15.07 -17.89
C LYS A 158 -4.75 16.26 -16.94
N LYS A 159 -4.34 16.03 -15.70
CA LYS A 159 -4.09 17.04 -14.67
C LYS A 159 -2.77 16.77 -13.96
N THR A 160 -2.13 17.83 -13.47
CA THR A 160 -0.93 17.72 -12.62
C THR A 160 -1.34 17.38 -11.19
N ILE A 161 -0.60 16.48 -10.56
CA ILE A 161 -0.69 16.16 -9.13
C ILE A 161 0.71 16.20 -8.53
N PRO A 162 0.85 16.34 -7.19
CA PRO A 162 2.15 16.23 -6.56
C PRO A 162 2.81 14.88 -6.90
N LYS A 163 4.06 14.91 -7.38
CA LYS A 163 4.85 13.69 -7.57
C LYS A 163 5.25 13.14 -6.19
N ARG A 164 4.91 11.88 -5.92
CA ARG A 164 5.14 11.23 -4.62
C ARG A 164 6.14 10.09 -4.68
N ILE A 165 6.36 9.54 -5.87
CA ILE A 165 7.31 8.46 -6.13
C ILE A 165 8.46 8.98 -6.99
N ASP A 166 9.68 8.68 -6.57
CA ASP A 166 10.91 8.84 -7.38
C ASP A 166 11.56 7.49 -7.68
N ASP A 167 12.69 7.50 -8.40
CA ASP A 167 13.43 6.30 -8.83
C ASP A 167 13.89 5.40 -7.69
N THR A 168 13.94 5.93 -6.47
CA THR A 168 14.42 5.24 -5.26
C THR A 168 13.29 4.93 -4.27
N THR A 169 12.08 5.39 -4.55
CA THR A 169 10.91 5.16 -3.70
C THR A 169 10.42 3.73 -3.90
N VAL A 170 10.31 2.99 -2.80
CA VAL A 170 9.74 1.64 -2.82
C VAL A 170 8.23 1.74 -2.89
N VAL A 171 7.61 0.97 -3.77
CA VAL A 171 6.17 0.80 -3.82
C VAL A 171 5.84 -0.61 -3.38
N THR A 172 5.06 -0.72 -2.31
CA THR A 172 4.60 -1.97 -1.74
C THR A 172 3.14 -2.17 -2.09
N VAL A 173 2.80 -3.32 -2.66
CA VAL A 173 1.42 -3.69 -2.98
C VAL A 173 1.05 -4.96 -2.21
N PHE A 174 0.00 -4.88 -1.40
CA PHE A 174 -0.67 -6.04 -0.83
C PHE A 174 -1.86 -6.40 -1.71
N ASP A 175 -1.84 -7.56 -2.34
CA ASP A 175 -2.92 -8.05 -3.19
C ASP A 175 -3.66 -9.19 -2.50
N PHE A 176 -4.88 -8.90 -2.04
CA PHE A 176 -5.69 -9.89 -1.35
C PHE A 176 -6.17 -11.01 -2.29
N LYS A 177 -6.17 -10.82 -3.62
CA LYS A 177 -6.50 -11.91 -4.55
C LYS A 177 -5.43 -13.00 -4.55
N SER A 178 -4.15 -12.63 -4.62
CA SER A 178 -3.05 -13.60 -4.58
C SER A 178 -2.68 -14.02 -3.15
N GLY A 179 -2.93 -13.15 -2.17
CA GLY A 179 -2.44 -13.30 -0.80
C GLY A 179 -1.02 -12.79 -0.62
N GLU A 180 -0.45 -12.12 -1.63
CA GLU A 180 0.97 -11.76 -1.67
C GLU A 180 1.18 -10.27 -1.42
N ARG A 181 2.31 -9.95 -0.80
CA ARG A 181 2.89 -8.62 -0.75
C ARG A 181 4.05 -8.56 -1.73
N SER A 182 4.05 -7.61 -2.65
CA SER A 182 5.19 -7.33 -3.52
C SER A 182 5.78 -5.95 -3.25
N ARG A 183 7.08 -5.80 -3.46
CA ARG A 183 7.77 -4.51 -3.48
C ARG A 183 8.42 -4.28 -4.82
N ALA A 184 8.37 -3.04 -5.28
CA ALA A 184 9.04 -2.66 -6.51
C ALA A 184 9.60 -1.24 -6.45
N VAL A 185 10.59 -0.99 -7.31
CA VAL A 185 11.11 0.34 -7.64
C VAL A 185 10.94 0.60 -9.14
N LYS A 186 11.11 1.85 -9.57
CA LYS A 186 10.96 2.18 -10.99
C LYS A 186 12.10 1.58 -11.82
N SER A 187 11.76 1.09 -13.01
CA SER A 187 12.72 0.61 -14.02
C SER A 187 12.48 1.25 -15.39
N ALA A 188 13.44 1.06 -16.30
CA ALA A 188 13.40 1.59 -17.66
C ALA A 188 12.13 1.19 -18.45
N SER A 189 11.55 0.03 -18.15
CA SER A 189 10.40 -0.52 -18.88
C SER A 189 9.23 -0.88 -17.97
N GLY A 190 9.09 -0.22 -16.82
CA GLY A 190 8.00 -0.48 -15.89
C GLY A 190 8.47 -0.41 -14.44
N TRP A 191 8.38 -1.52 -13.74
CA TRP A 191 8.71 -1.65 -12.33
C TRP A 191 9.58 -2.89 -12.13
N PHE A 192 10.66 -2.72 -11.39
CA PHE A 192 11.54 -3.81 -11.01
C PHE A 192 11.08 -4.35 -9.66
N GLU A 193 10.62 -5.59 -9.63
CA GLU A 193 10.23 -6.27 -8.40
C GLU A 193 11.47 -6.53 -7.55
N VAL A 194 11.47 -5.94 -6.36
CA VAL A 194 12.48 -6.15 -5.32
C VAL A 194 12.22 -7.50 -4.67
N ASP A 195 11.00 -7.74 -4.21
CA ASP A 195 10.59 -9.02 -3.65
C ASP A 195 9.08 -9.27 -3.74
N ARG A 196 8.70 -10.51 -3.43
CA ARG A 196 7.33 -10.98 -3.32
C ARG A 196 7.23 -12.04 -2.24
N VAL A 197 6.27 -11.87 -1.33
CA VAL A 197 6.14 -12.71 -0.13
C VAL A 197 4.67 -13.03 0.11
N LEU A 198 4.32 -14.32 0.18
CA LEU A 198 3.01 -14.77 0.62
C LEU A 198 2.76 -14.33 2.07
N GLN A 199 1.62 -13.71 2.34
CA GLN A 199 1.21 -13.32 3.68
C GLN A 199 0.30 -14.41 4.26
N GLY A 200 0.67 -14.94 5.42
CA GLY A 200 0.13 -16.20 5.94
C GLY A 200 0.85 -17.43 5.39
N LYS A 201 0.26 -18.60 5.59
CA LYS A 201 0.77 -19.92 5.13
C LYS A 201 0.08 -20.43 3.87
N VAL A 202 -1.11 -19.93 3.55
CA VAL A 202 -1.87 -20.36 2.37
C VAL A 202 -2.32 -19.16 1.54
N LYS A 203 -2.53 -19.40 0.25
CA LYS A 203 -3.12 -18.41 -0.66
C LYS A 203 -4.56 -18.10 -0.27
N THR A 204 -5.02 -16.93 -0.66
CA THR A 204 -6.39 -16.49 -0.42
C THR A 204 -7.41 -17.42 -1.10
N HIS A 205 -8.44 -17.82 -0.38
CA HIS A 205 -9.54 -18.62 -0.94
C HIS A 205 -10.49 -17.76 -1.78
N LEU A 206 -10.63 -18.05 -3.07
CA LEU A 206 -11.38 -17.23 -4.04
C LEU A 206 -12.81 -17.72 -4.32
N GLY A 207 -13.31 -18.68 -3.54
CA GLY A 207 -14.67 -19.19 -3.71
C GLY A 207 -15.74 -18.11 -3.51
N LYS A 208 -16.86 -18.21 -4.25
CA LYS A 208 -17.98 -17.25 -4.22
C LYS A 208 -18.45 -16.94 -2.79
N PHE A 209 -18.69 -15.67 -2.48
CA PHE A 209 -19.11 -15.21 -1.14
C PHE A 209 -20.47 -15.75 -0.69
N LYS A 210 -21.39 -16.02 -1.62
CA LYS A 210 -22.74 -16.54 -1.31
C LYS A 210 -22.74 -17.99 -0.78
N VAL A 211 -21.60 -18.66 -0.78
CA VAL A 211 -21.47 -20.04 -0.28
C VAL A 211 -20.85 -19.99 1.11
N ALA A 212 -21.63 -20.35 2.14
CA ALA A 212 -21.21 -20.27 3.55
C ALA A 212 -19.88 -21.00 3.82
N ALA A 213 -19.67 -22.18 3.24
CA ALA A 213 -18.41 -22.92 3.38
C ALA A 213 -17.19 -22.16 2.85
N ASN A 214 -17.35 -21.32 1.81
CA ASN A 214 -16.26 -20.48 1.30
C ASN A 214 -15.98 -19.31 2.25
N VAL A 215 -17.02 -18.72 2.85
CA VAL A 215 -16.86 -17.65 3.86
C VAL A 215 -16.11 -18.19 5.07
N GLN A 216 -16.56 -19.33 5.59
CA GLN A 216 -15.93 -20.00 6.73
C GLN A 216 -14.47 -20.34 6.42
N LYS A 217 -14.19 -20.88 5.22
CA LYS A 217 -12.82 -21.17 4.79
C LYS A 217 -11.93 -19.93 4.76
N ARG A 218 -12.41 -18.77 4.29
CA ARG A 218 -11.62 -17.52 4.31
C ARG A 218 -11.30 -17.06 5.73
N HIS A 219 -12.23 -17.27 6.65
CA HIS A 219 -12.07 -16.96 8.07
C HIS A 219 -11.03 -17.87 8.73
N ASP A 220 -11.06 -19.17 8.45
CA ASP A 220 -10.19 -20.16 9.08
C ASP A 220 -8.80 -20.27 8.43
N ASP A 221 -8.67 -19.96 7.13
CA ASP A 221 -7.40 -20.05 6.41
C ASP A 221 -6.37 -19.06 6.99
N ASP A 222 -5.16 -19.53 7.26
CA ASP A 222 -4.00 -18.67 7.56
C ASP A 222 -3.49 -18.00 6.27
N SER A 223 -4.33 -17.13 5.71
CA SER A 223 -4.06 -16.27 4.55
C SER A 223 -3.91 -14.81 4.98
N ILE A 224 -3.56 -13.96 4.02
CA ILE A 224 -3.42 -12.51 4.18
C ILE A 224 -4.58 -11.88 4.99
N SER A 225 -4.25 -10.85 5.76
CA SER A 225 -5.13 -10.17 6.71
C SER A 225 -4.68 -8.72 6.79
N ILE A 226 -5.59 -7.81 7.14
CA ILE A 226 -5.25 -6.44 7.50
C ILE A 226 -4.15 -6.36 8.58
N ARG A 227 -4.08 -7.35 9.47
CA ARG A 227 -3.04 -7.41 10.51
C ARG A 227 -1.63 -7.49 9.91
N HIS A 228 -1.43 -8.23 8.83
CA HIS A 228 -0.15 -8.29 8.13
C HIS A 228 0.28 -6.90 7.61
N ILE A 229 -0.68 -6.07 7.20
CA ILE A 229 -0.41 -4.70 6.74
C ILE A 229 -0.06 -3.81 7.93
N TYR A 230 -0.80 -3.90 9.04
CA TYR A 230 -0.51 -3.12 10.25
C TYR A 230 0.84 -3.49 10.85
N ASP A 231 1.20 -4.77 10.86
CA ASP A 231 2.50 -5.25 11.31
C ASP A 231 3.61 -4.73 10.41
N TYR A 232 3.44 -4.79 9.08
CA TYR A 232 4.39 -4.23 8.12
C TYR A 232 4.58 -2.72 8.32
N VAL A 233 3.50 -1.95 8.51
CA VAL A 233 3.60 -0.50 8.77
C VAL A 233 4.28 -0.23 10.11
N SER A 234 3.99 -1.01 11.15
CA SER A 234 4.65 -0.87 12.47
C SER A 234 6.14 -1.20 12.39
N GLU A 235 6.52 -2.23 11.66
CA GLU A 235 7.94 -2.54 11.37
C GLU A 235 8.62 -1.42 10.60
N LEU A 236 7.94 -0.87 9.59
CA LEU A 236 8.43 0.28 8.84
C LEU A 236 8.66 1.48 9.77
N GLY A 237 7.74 1.77 10.70
CA GLY A 237 7.90 2.87 11.64
C GLY A 237 8.97 2.66 12.71
N THR A 238 9.40 1.42 12.92
CA THR A 238 10.57 1.12 13.77
C THR A 238 11.88 1.29 13.00
N ARG A 239 11.93 0.80 11.75
CA ARG A 239 13.15 0.78 10.93
C ARG A 239 13.41 2.12 10.23
N ALA A 240 12.37 2.73 9.68
CA ALA A 240 12.43 3.95 8.90
C ALA A 240 11.28 4.92 9.28
N PRO A 241 11.34 5.54 10.49
CA PRO A 241 10.34 6.50 10.90
C PRO A 241 10.17 7.63 9.87
N GLY A 242 8.94 7.98 9.54
CA GLY A 242 8.59 9.03 8.59
C GLY A 242 8.77 8.68 7.11
N ALA A 243 9.02 7.40 6.77
CA ALA A 243 9.25 6.97 5.39
C ALA A 243 7.96 6.81 4.55
N LEU A 244 6.82 6.52 5.18
CA LEU A 244 5.58 6.21 4.47
C LEU A 244 4.88 7.48 4.01
N ARG A 245 4.84 7.71 2.69
CA ARG A 245 4.29 8.93 2.07
C ARG A 245 2.83 8.79 1.67
N GLU A 246 2.42 7.61 1.25
CA GLU A 246 1.06 7.31 0.78
C GLU A 246 0.65 5.93 1.31
N PHE A 247 -0.54 5.83 1.90
CA PHE A 247 -1.15 4.57 2.33
C PHE A 247 -2.59 4.49 1.82
N HIS A 248 -2.84 3.62 0.84
CA HIS A 248 -4.12 3.56 0.15
C HIS A 248 -4.72 2.16 0.20
N ILE A 249 -6.02 2.08 0.49
CA ILE A 249 -6.79 0.83 0.45
C ILE A 249 -7.84 0.94 -0.66
N PHE A 250 -7.78 0.06 -1.65
CA PHE A 250 -8.73 -0.04 -2.76
C PHE A 250 -9.59 -1.28 -2.59
N SER A 251 -10.86 -1.09 -2.25
CA SER A 251 -11.79 -2.20 -2.03
C SER A 251 -13.25 -1.72 -2.11
N HIS A 252 -14.19 -2.64 -1.93
CA HIS A 252 -15.50 -2.26 -1.41
C HIS A 252 -15.36 -1.77 0.04
N ALA A 253 -16.29 -0.96 0.50
CA ALA A 253 -16.27 -0.46 1.87
C ALA A 253 -17.69 -0.19 2.36
N TRP A 254 -17.81 -0.11 3.69
CA TRP A 254 -19.00 0.30 4.42
C TRP A 254 -18.55 1.07 5.67
N ALA A 255 -19.49 1.41 6.57
CA ALA A 255 -19.17 2.22 7.76
C ALA A 255 -18.09 1.58 8.65
N GLY A 256 -18.14 0.25 8.78
CA GLY A 256 -17.20 -0.53 9.58
C GLY A 256 -15.77 -0.58 9.02
N GLY A 257 -15.61 -0.30 7.72
CA GLY A 257 -14.31 -0.24 7.06
C GLY A 257 -14.30 -0.86 5.65
N PRO A 258 -13.10 -0.94 5.04
CA PRO A 258 -12.85 -1.73 3.84
C PRO A 258 -13.28 -3.21 3.99
N LEU A 259 -13.71 -3.82 2.89
CA LEU A 259 -13.92 -5.26 2.76
C LEU A 259 -12.84 -5.81 1.81
N LEU A 260 -11.80 -6.41 2.36
CA LEU A 260 -10.64 -6.90 1.62
C LEU A 260 -10.83 -8.35 1.16
N VAL A 261 -11.41 -9.20 2.01
CA VAL A 261 -11.76 -10.60 1.68
C VAL A 261 -13.15 -11.03 2.12
N GLU A 262 -14.00 -10.08 2.54
CA GLU A 262 -15.37 -10.34 3.01
C GLU A 262 -15.40 -11.43 4.09
N THR A 263 -14.56 -11.24 5.11
CA THR A 263 -14.69 -11.91 6.39
C THR A 263 -15.43 -10.98 7.35
N TYR A 264 -16.25 -11.55 8.22
CA TYR A 264 -16.99 -10.80 9.24
C TYR A 264 -16.50 -11.23 10.61
N GLU A 265 -16.71 -10.38 11.60
CA GLU A 265 -16.45 -10.75 12.98
C GLU A 265 -17.48 -11.78 13.44
N ASP A 266 -17.06 -12.77 14.24
CA ASP A 266 -18.03 -13.60 14.93
C ASP A 266 -18.84 -12.77 15.94
N ALA A 267 -20.09 -13.18 16.20
CA ALA A 267 -21.00 -12.52 17.14
C ALA A 267 -20.40 -12.27 18.54
N ALA A 268 -19.50 -13.15 19.00
CA ALA A 268 -18.79 -13.01 20.28
C ALA A 268 -17.87 -11.78 20.33
N TYR A 269 -17.44 -11.26 19.18
CA TYR A 269 -16.53 -10.12 19.08
C TYR A 269 -17.25 -8.80 18.75
N GLU A 270 -18.45 -8.82 18.17
CA GLU A 270 -19.14 -7.61 17.67
C GLU A 270 -19.32 -6.51 18.74
N THR A 271 -19.61 -6.91 19.98
CA THR A 271 -19.92 -5.98 21.09
C THR A 271 -18.74 -5.73 22.02
N VAL A 272 -17.61 -6.43 21.84
CA VAL A 272 -16.43 -6.28 22.69
C VAL A 272 -15.32 -5.50 22.00
N VAL A 273 -14.42 -4.95 22.81
CA VAL A 273 -13.28 -4.18 22.32
C VAL A 273 -12.27 -5.03 21.54
N HIS A 274 -12.18 -6.33 21.85
CA HIS A 274 -11.26 -7.24 21.17
C HIS A 274 -11.69 -7.48 19.72
N ARG A 275 -10.73 -7.41 18.82
CA ARG A 275 -10.93 -7.81 17.42
C ARG A 275 -11.05 -9.34 17.34
N ASP A 276 -11.94 -9.83 16.49
CA ASP A 276 -11.94 -11.24 16.09
C ASP A 276 -10.57 -11.59 15.45
N PRO A 277 -9.81 -12.54 16.02
CA PRO A 277 -8.50 -12.92 15.47
C PRO A 277 -8.57 -13.55 14.08
N ARG A 278 -9.73 -14.09 13.67
CA ARG A 278 -9.95 -14.73 12.38
C ARG A 278 -10.51 -13.78 11.32
N ASP A 279 -11.09 -12.65 11.74
CA ASP A 279 -11.46 -11.60 10.79
C ASP A 279 -10.20 -11.05 10.12
N LYS A 280 -10.22 -10.97 8.79
CA LYS A 280 -9.14 -10.50 7.93
C LYS A 280 -9.36 -9.06 7.45
N ASP A 281 -10.56 -8.51 7.66
CA ASP A 281 -10.97 -7.20 7.14
C ASP A 281 -10.83 -6.09 8.19
N PRO A 282 -10.48 -4.85 7.82
CA PRO A 282 -10.34 -3.77 8.79
C PRO A 282 -11.64 -3.45 9.55
N ARG A 283 -11.48 -3.07 10.81
CA ARG A 283 -12.57 -2.65 11.70
C ARG A 283 -12.21 -1.37 12.42
N PHE A 284 -13.22 -0.55 12.74
CA PHE A 284 -13.00 0.70 13.48
C PHE A 284 -12.32 0.48 14.85
N LYS A 285 -12.49 -0.70 15.47
CA LYS A 285 -11.86 -1.05 16.76
C LYS A 285 -10.41 -1.54 16.65
N ASP A 286 -9.87 -1.69 15.44
CA ASP A 286 -8.49 -2.14 15.22
C ASP A 286 -7.46 -1.28 15.96
N PHE A 287 -7.74 0.01 16.11
CA PHE A 287 -6.83 0.97 16.73
C PHE A 287 -7.00 1.11 18.24
N ALA A 288 -7.85 0.29 18.87
CA ALA A 288 -7.88 0.18 20.32
C ALA A 288 -6.54 -0.35 20.84
N PRO A 289 -6.03 0.09 22.01
CA PRO A 289 -4.72 -0.32 22.52
C PRO A 289 -4.51 -1.83 22.58
N VAL A 290 -5.57 -2.59 22.87
CA VAL A 290 -5.53 -4.05 22.95
C VAL A 290 -5.39 -4.74 21.59
N ASN A 291 -5.84 -4.08 20.50
CA ASN A 291 -5.77 -4.61 19.14
C ASN A 291 -4.56 -4.06 18.36
N MET A 292 -4.04 -2.88 18.74
CA MET A 292 -2.86 -2.23 18.16
C MET A 292 -1.81 -1.90 19.24
N PRO A 293 -1.15 -2.90 19.85
CA PRO A 293 -0.15 -2.66 20.90
C PRO A 293 1.05 -1.84 20.40
N ARG A 294 1.36 -1.92 19.10
CA ARG A 294 2.43 -1.17 18.43
C ARG A 294 1.95 0.13 17.77
N LEU A 295 0.88 0.74 18.28
CA LEU A 295 0.30 1.97 17.70
C LEU A 295 1.33 3.11 17.55
N LYS A 296 2.28 3.23 18.49
CA LYS A 296 3.36 4.21 18.40
C LYS A 296 4.23 3.99 17.16
N ASP A 297 4.62 2.74 16.90
CA ASP A 297 5.45 2.38 15.76
C ASP A 297 4.66 2.54 14.46
N PHE A 298 3.40 2.07 14.44
CA PHE A 298 2.48 2.27 13.31
C PHE A 298 2.40 3.75 12.92
N ARG A 299 2.17 4.64 13.91
CA ARG A 299 2.13 6.10 13.69
C ARG A 299 3.48 6.64 13.22
N ALA A 300 4.58 6.16 13.78
CA ALA A 300 5.92 6.63 13.46
C ALA A 300 6.32 6.38 12.00
N ALA A 301 5.70 5.42 11.31
CA ALA A 301 5.97 5.14 9.90
C ALA A 301 5.63 6.32 8.97
N PHE A 302 4.61 7.09 9.30
CA PHE A 302 4.03 8.09 8.40
C PHE A 302 4.86 9.37 8.33
N ALA A 303 5.16 9.81 7.11
CA ALA A 303 5.74 11.12 6.85
C ALA A 303 4.80 12.24 7.33
N ALA A 304 5.37 13.40 7.68
CA ALA A 304 4.59 14.55 8.14
C ALA A 304 3.57 15.05 7.10
N ASP A 305 3.87 14.88 5.81
CA ASP A 305 3.00 15.24 4.69
C ASP A 305 2.26 14.03 4.10
N ALA A 306 2.21 12.90 4.80
CA ALA A 306 1.61 11.67 4.29
C ALA A 306 0.11 11.83 3.96
N ILE A 307 -0.35 11.07 2.98
CA ILE A 307 -1.76 10.93 2.62
C ILE A 307 -2.18 9.48 2.86
N VAL A 308 -3.31 9.33 3.54
CA VAL A 308 -3.99 8.06 3.74
C VAL A 308 -5.32 8.13 3.03
N LYS A 309 -5.69 7.05 2.34
CA LYS A 309 -6.99 7.00 1.69
C LYS A 309 -7.60 5.62 1.66
N VAL A 310 -8.86 5.56 2.07
CA VAL A 310 -9.72 4.40 1.91
C VAL A 310 -10.61 4.66 0.71
N TRP A 311 -10.28 4.05 -0.41
CA TRP A 311 -11.10 4.03 -1.61
C TRP A 311 -12.18 2.95 -1.48
N GLY A 312 -13.37 3.26 -1.97
CA GLY A 312 -14.54 2.38 -1.88
C GLY A 312 -15.81 3.18 -1.64
N CYS A 313 -16.92 2.49 -1.43
CA CYS A 313 -18.21 3.11 -1.18
C CYS A 313 -18.44 3.35 0.32
N LEU A 314 -19.30 4.31 0.65
CA LEU A 314 -20.06 4.33 1.91
C LEU A 314 -21.55 4.51 1.58
N ALA A 315 -22.01 3.71 0.60
CA ALA A 315 -23.30 3.85 -0.06
C ALA A 315 -24.44 3.18 0.73
N VAL A 316 -24.56 3.54 2.01
CA VAL A 316 -25.69 3.09 2.84
C VAL A 316 -26.90 3.99 2.54
N ASP A 317 -28.01 3.39 2.09
CA ASP A 317 -29.20 4.14 1.66
C ASP A 317 -29.79 5.02 2.76
N ASP A 318 -29.79 4.51 3.99
CA ASP A 318 -30.21 5.24 5.19
C ASP A 318 -29.41 6.52 5.42
N TYR A 319 -28.09 6.48 5.23
CA TYR A 319 -27.25 7.68 5.32
C TYR A 319 -27.56 8.66 4.19
N ARG A 320 -27.81 8.14 2.98
CA ARG A 320 -28.16 8.98 1.83
C ARG A 320 -29.50 9.68 2.03
N ASN A 321 -30.50 8.96 2.52
CA ASN A 321 -31.83 9.49 2.81
C ASN A 321 -31.77 10.56 3.90
N LEU A 322 -31.01 10.31 4.98
CA LEU A 322 -30.75 11.30 6.03
C LEU A 322 -30.11 12.58 5.48
N VAL A 323 -29.02 12.46 4.72
CA VAL A 323 -28.32 13.61 4.12
C VAL A 323 -29.25 14.39 3.19
N ARG A 324 -30.06 13.70 2.39
CA ARG A 324 -31.03 14.34 1.49
C ARG A 324 -32.12 15.08 2.27
N ALA A 325 -32.67 14.47 3.31
CA ALA A 325 -33.65 15.13 4.17
C ALA A 325 -33.05 16.40 4.81
N LEU A 326 -31.86 16.29 5.40
CA LEU A 326 -31.14 17.41 6.00
C LEU A 326 -30.75 18.51 5.00
N SER A 327 -30.60 18.18 3.71
CA SER A 327 -30.32 19.18 2.68
C SER A 327 -31.53 20.05 2.29
N LEU A 328 -32.75 19.64 2.68
CA LEU A 328 -33.99 20.33 2.34
C LEU A 328 -34.56 21.18 3.49
N VAL A 329 -34.08 20.98 4.72
CA VAL A 329 -34.54 21.74 5.90
C VAL A 329 -34.12 23.20 5.79
N ARG A 330 -35.03 24.10 6.18
CA ARG A 330 -34.79 25.56 6.16
C ARG A 330 -34.35 26.08 7.54
N THR A 331 -34.76 25.39 8.59
CA THR A 331 -34.51 25.72 9.99
C THR A 331 -34.04 24.50 10.77
N ASP A 332 -33.33 24.73 11.87
CA ASP A 332 -32.79 23.66 12.72
C ASP A 332 -33.87 22.94 13.57
N THR A 333 -35.08 23.51 13.65
CA THR A 333 -36.23 22.96 14.40
C THR A 333 -37.12 22.06 13.55
N GLU A 334 -36.99 22.09 12.22
CA GLU A 334 -37.72 21.18 11.33
C GLU A 334 -37.39 19.73 11.65
N LYS A 335 -38.39 18.86 11.60
CA LYS A 335 -38.22 17.44 11.88
C LYS A 335 -37.81 16.71 10.60
N VAL A 336 -36.77 15.88 10.71
CA VAL A 336 -36.36 14.92 9.69
C VAL A 336 -36.42 13.51 10.27
N THR A 337 -36.70 12.54 9.41
CA THR A 337 -36.73 11.14 9.83
C THR A 337 -35.30 10.58 9.82
N VAL A 338 -34.88 10.01 10.94
CA VAL A 338 -33.55 9.43 11.14
C VAL A 338 -33.68 7.95 11.43
N PRO A 339 -32.88 7.08 10.79
CA PRO A 339 -32.81 5.67 11.13
C PRO A 339 -32.13 5.50 12.49
N ALA A 340 -32.82 4.84 13.41
CA ALA A 340 -32.29 4.41 14.69
C ALA A 340 -31.46 3.13 14.52
N LEU A 341 -30.64 2.79 15.52
CA LEU A 341 -29.76 1.62 15.49
C LEU A 341 -30.51 0.28 15.40
N ASP A 342 -31.78 0.24 15.80
CA ASP A 342 -32.68 -0.92 15.70
C ASP A 342 -33.42 -0.99 14.35
N GLY A 343 -33.09 -0.10 13.40
CA GLY A 343 -33.73 -0.01 12.10
C GLY A 343 -35.06 0.75 12.09
N THR A 344 -35.53 1.26 13.23
CA THR A 344 -36.75 2.08 13.27
C THR A 344 -36.49 3.50 12.78
N MET A 345 -37.52 4.15 12.24
CA MET A 345 -37.42 5.51 11.72
C MET A 345 -38.01 6.49 12.74
N THR A 346 -37.18 7.37 13.28
CA THR A 346 -37.59 8.32 14.34
C THR A 346 -37.53 9.77 13.87
N PRO A 347 -38.58 10.58 14.12
CA PRO A 347 -38.54 12.00 13.80
C PRO A 347 -37.65 12.75 14.79
N MET A 348 -36.68 13.49 14.27
CA MET A 348 -35.69 14.24 15.05
C MET A 348 -35.57 15.67 14.51
N ALA A 349 -35.33 16.65 15.38
CA ALA A 349 -35.04 18.02 14.94
C ALA A 349 -33.77 18.02 14.06
N ALA A 350 -33.74 18.84 13.01
CA ALA A 350 -32.63 18.89 12.06
C ALA A 350 -31.29 19.21 12.74
N ALA A 351 -31.29 20.04 13.79
CA ALA A 351 -30.10 20.30 14.60
C ALA A 351 -29.52 19.02 15.21
N ASP A 352 -30.38 18.17 15.77
CA ASP A 352 -29.97 16.94 16.44
C ASP A 352 -29.60 15.85 15.43
N ALA A 353 -30.31 15.78 14.30
CA ALA A 353 -29.96 14.89 13.20
C ALA A 353 -28.59 15.24 12.57
N LYS A 354 -28.24 16.53 12.48
CA LYS A 354 -26.88 16.97 12.09
C LYS A 354 -25.83 16.55 13.13
N LYS A 355 -26.16 16.62 14.44
CA LYS A 355 -25.27 16.13 15.51
C LYS A 355 -25.07 14.63 15.40
N TYR A 356 -26.14 13.86 15.18
CA TYR A 356 -26.08 12.41 14.97
C TYR A 356 -25.19 12.04 13.78
N LEU A 357 -25.39 12.68 12.62
CA LEU A 357 -24.54 12.47 11.45
C LEU A 357 -23.05 12.75 11.75
N ARG A 358 -22.76 13.79 12.53
CA ARG A 358 -21.38 14.15 12.90
C ARG A 358 -20.77 13.21 13.94
N ASN A 359 -21.51 12.93 15.01
CA ASN A 359 -20.97 12.30 16.21
C ASN A 359 -21.05 10.77 16.18
N ASP A 360 -21.97 10.22 15.40
CA ASP A 360 -22.19 8.78 15.32
C ASP A 360 -21.73 8.27 13.96
N ILE A 361 -22.24 8.82 12.84
CA ILE A 361 -21.88 8.29 11.51
C ILE A 361 -20.45 8.69 11.10
N LEU A 362 -20.12 10.00 11.16
CA LEU A 362 -18.82 10.49 10.71
C LEU A 362 -17.69 10.19 11.71
N LYS A 363 -17.97 10.19 13.01
CA LYS A 363 -16.94 9.95 14.04
C LYS A 363 -16.78 8.46 14.40
N PHE A 364 -17.82 7.64 14.23
CA PHE A 364 -17.78 6.20 14.50
C PHE A 364 -17.70 5.40 13.20
N ASN A 365 -16.65 5.68 12.41
CA ASN A 365 -16.29 4.85 11.26
C ASN A 365 -14.78 4.60 11.24
N TYR A 366 -14.38 3.67 10.38
CA TYR A 366 -12.98 3.27 10.24
C TYR A 366 -12.03 4.44 9.97
N MET A 367 -12.38 5.34 9.04
CA MET A 367 -11.51 6.46 8.63
C MET A 367 -11.25 7.43 9.78
N SER A 368 -12.28 7.74 10.57
CA SER A 368 -12.12 8.55 11.79
C SER A 368 -11.23 7.89 12.84
N LYS A 369 -11.36 6.57 13.04
CA LYS A 369 -10.51 5.84 13.98
C LYS A 369 -9.05 5.75 13.51
N LEU A 370 -8.84 5.57 12.20
CA LEU A 370 -7.52 5.64 11.59
C LEU A 370 -6.91 7.05 11.71
N SER A 371 -7.68 8.12 11.46
CA SER A 371 -7.23 9.51 11.65
C SER A 371 -6.80 9.77 13.10
N ALA A 372 -7.61 9.34 14.08
CA ALA A 372 -7.28 9.43 15.49
C ALA A 372 -6.04 8.60 15.86
N ALA A 373 -5.90 7.39 15.31
CA ALA A 373 -4.74 6.52 15.51
C ALA A 373 -3.43 7.19 15.04
N LEU A 374 -3.51 7.95 13.95
CA LEU A 374 -2.41 8.74 13.39
C LEU A 374 -2.22 10.10 14.08
N GLY A 375 -3.01 10.40 15.12
CA GLY A 375 -2.91 11.62 15.92
C GLY A 375 -3.42 12.88 15.22
N GLY A 376 -4.27 12.74 14.19
CA GLY A 376 -4.90 13.85 13.46
C GLY A 376 -3.94 14.71 12.61
N ARG A 377 -2.68 14.29 12.46
CA ARG A 377 -1.66 15.03 11.68
C ARG A 377 -1.59 14.60 10.23
N VAL A 378 -1.91 13.33 9.96
CA VAL A 378 -1.93 12.73 8.63
C VAL A 378 -3.31 12.91 8.03
N LYS A 379 -3.40 13.29 6.77
CA LYS A 379 -4.69 13.45 6.10
C LYS A 379 -5.27 12.09 5.76
N VAL A 380 -6.44 11.77 6.33
CA VAL A 380 -7.17 10.53 6.06
C VAL A 380 -8.42 10.83 5.25
N TYR A 381 -8.51 10.23 4.07
CA TYR A 381 -9.64 10.41 3.16
C TYR A 381 -10.50 9.15 3.06
N GLY A 382 -11.82 9.32 2.99
CA GLY A 382 -12.81 8.24 2.86
C GLY A 382 -14.07 8.68 2.11
N ALA A 383 -14.86 7.73 1.62
CA ALA A 383 -16.10 8.05 0.95
C ALA A 383 -17.09 8.75 1.91
N PRO A 384 -17.78 9.82 1.48
CA PRO A 384 -18.79 10.45 2.31
C PRO A 384 -19.98 9.50 2.56
N PRO A 385 -20.63 9.57 3.74
CA PRO A 385 -21.81 8.77 4.04
C PRO A 385 -22.93 8.94 3.01
N GLY A 386 -23.46 7.83 2.52
CA GLY A 386 -24.54 7.79 1.51
C GLY A 386 -24.05 7.89 0.06
N MET A 387 -22.74 7.84 -0.19
CA MET A 387 -22.18 7.95 -1.54
C MET A 387 -21.42 6.69 -1.97
N GLY A 388 -21.62 6.29 -3.23
CA GLY A 388 -20.93 5.18 -3.87
C GLY A 388 -19.73 5.65 -4.68
N ALA A 389 -18.76 4.76 -4.83
CA ALA A 389 -17.64 4.95 -5.74
C ALA A 389 -18.04 4.57 -7.17
N ASN A 390 -17.63 5.40 -8.10
CA ASN A 390 -17.67 5.18 -9.53
C ASN A 390 -16.33 4.63 -10.01
N LEU A 391 -16.39 3.72 -10.98
CA LEU A 391 -15.24 3.11 -11.61
C LEU A 391 -15.12 3.64 -13.04
N ARG A 392 -13.89 3.92 -13.48
CA ARG A 392 -13.64 4.45 -14.83
C ARG A 392 -12.36 3.91 -15.41
N ALA A 393 -12.43 3.42 -16.65
CA ALA A 393 -11.28 3.07 -17.46
C ALA A 393 -10.99 4.18 -18.47
N ILE A 394 -9.75 4.65 -18.53
CA ILE A 394 -9.28 5.71 -19.42
C ILE A 394 -8.13 5.18 -20.30
N PRO A 395 -8.35 5.02 -21.61
CA PRO A 395 -7.26 4.72 -22.55
C PRO A 395 -6.31 5.92 -22.67
N VAL A 396 -5.01 5.69 -22.51
CA VAL A 396 -3.94 6.65 -22.76
C VAL A 396 -2.87 5.97 -23.62
N GLY A 397 -2.88 6.27 -24.91
CA GLY A 397 -2.08 5.55 -25.89
C GLY A 397 -2.42 4.05 -25.92
N LYS A 398 -1.43 3.19 -25.69
CA LYS A 398 -1.60 1.72 -25.66
C LYS A 398 -1.98 1.16 -24.29
N LYS A 399 -2.09 1.99 -23.24
CA LYS A 399 -2.39 1.56 -21.88
C LYS A 399 -3.79 2.00 -21.46
N VAL A 400 -4.43 1.24 -20.58
CA VAL A 400 -5.69 1.63 -19.93
C VAL A 400 -5.42 1.90 -18.47
N PHE A 401 -5.78 3.09 -18.01
CA PHE A 401 -5.71 3.51 -16.61
C PHE A 401 -7.08 3.35 -15.97
N ASN A 402 -7.11 2.78 -14.78
CA ASN A 402 -8.33 2.51 -14.02
C ASN A 402 -8.39 3.44 -12.82
N TYR A 403 -9.53 4.08 -12.62
CA TYR A 403 -9.75 5.06 -11.57
C TYR A 403 -11.00 4.76 -10.76
N MET A 404 -10.88 4.97 -9.45
CA MET A 404 -11.98 4.97 -8.49
C MET A 404 -12.15 6.40 -7.97
N TYR A 405 -13.39 6.90 -7.94
CA TYR A 405 -13.73 8.25 -7.50
C TYR A 405 -15.19 8.28 -7.02
N VAL A 406 -15.65 9.34 -6.38
CA VAL A 406 -17.08 9.55 -6.12
C VAL A 406 -17.54 10.70 -7.02
N ASP A 407 -18.56 10.45 -7.85
CA ASP A 407 -18.95 11.41 -8.88
C ASP A 407 -19.68 12.65 -8.32
N GLY A 408 -19.00 13.80 -8.46
CA GLY A 408 -19.50 15.13 -8.15
C GLY A 408 -20.86 15.47 -8.75
N ALA A 409 -21.10 15.03 -9.99
CA ALA A 409 -22.34 15.32 -10.70
C ALA A 409 -23.49 14.47 -10.16
N THR A 410 -23.28 13.16 -10.03
CA THR A 410 -24.26 12.21 -9.47
C THR A 410 -24.66 12.57 -8.02
N TYR A 411 -23.71 13.01 -7.19
CA TYR A 411 -23.92 13.31 -5.77
C TYR A 411 -23.93 14.80 -5.44
N LYS A 412 -24.30 15.65 -6.41
CA LYS A 412 -24.21 17.11 -6.25
C LYS A 412 -24.92 17.64 -4.99
N ARG A 413 -26.13 17.16 -4.71
CA ARG A 413 -26.93 17.61 -3.55
C ARG A 413 -26.24 17.25 -2.24
N GLU A 414 -25.83 15.99 -2.11
CA GLU A 414 -25.16 15.46 -0.93
C GLU A 414 -23.80 16.15 -0.73
N TYR A 415 -23.07 16.45 -1.80
CA TYR A 415 -21.83 17.23 -1.73
C TYR A 415 -22.03 18.66 -1.29
N ASP A 416 -23.01 19.35 -1.88
CA ASP A 416 -23.35 20.71 -1.48
C ASP A 416 -23.70 20.74 0.01
N PHE A 417 -24.42 19.75 0.53
CA PHE A 417 -24.70 19.62 1.96
C PHE A 417 -23.42 19.46 2.80
N PHE A 418 -22.56 18.47 2.49
CA PHE A 418 -21.34 18.25 3.28
C PHE A 418 -20.40 19.46 3.24
N LYS A 419 -20.25 20.10 2.07
CA LYS A 419 -19.35 21.24 1.89
C LYS A 419 -19.90 22.54 2.49
N LYS A 420 -21.16 22.88 2.23
CA LYS A 420 -21.74 24.18 2.60
C LYS A 420 -22.35 24.16 4.00
N THR A 421 -23.08 23.10 4.33
CA THR A 421 -23.80 22.99 5.61
C THR A 421 -22.90 22.41 6.69
N MET A 422 -22.21 21.30 6.40
CA MET A 422 -21.33 20.64 7.39
C MET A 422 -19.91 21.20 7.43
N ARG A 423 -19.53 22.04 6.45
CA ARG A 423 -18.21 22.68 6.29
C ARG A 423 -17.05 21.68 6.23
N LEU A 424 -17.28 20.52 5.62
CA LEU A 424 -16.28 19.47 5.49
C LEU A 424 -15.46 19.62 4.22
N VAL A 425 -14.22 19.15 4.27
CA VAL A 425 -13.27 19.22 3.15
C VAL A 425 -13.40 17.96 2.31
N ILE A 426 -13.46 18.13 1.00
CA ILE A 426 -13.61 17.07 0.01
C ILE A 426 -12.51 17.25 -1.03
N ASP A 427 -11.78 16.18 -1.32
CA ASP A 427 -10.72 16.21 -2.32
C ASP A 427 -11.25 16.20 -3.76
N ASP A 428 -10.35 16.29 -4.72
CA ASP A 428 -10.66 16.34 -6.15
C ASP A 428 -11.22 15.02 -6.73
N THR A 429 -11.18 13.95 -5.96
CA THR A 429 -11.80 12.66 -6.30
C THR A 429 -13.12 12.42 -5.57
N GLY A 430 -13.56 13.39 -4.77
CA GLY A 430 -14.84 13.33 -4.08
C GLY A 430 -14.80 12.69 -2.68
N TYR A 431 -13.63 12.43 -2.12
CA TYR A 431 -13.49 11.80 -0.81
C TYR A 431 -13.38 12.85 0.31
N LEU A 432 -14.03 12.58 1.43
CA LEU A 432 -14.07 13.43 2.62
C LEU A 432 -12.78 13.30 3.44
N LEU A 433 -12.28 14.41 3.98
CA LEU A 433 -11.22 14.42 5.00
C LEU A 433 -11.80 14.16 6.39
N PHE A 434 -11.21 13.22 7.13
CA PHE A 434 -11.63 12.79 8.48
C PHE A 434 -10.68 13.24 9.61
#